data_AF-A0A380H3D3-F1
#
_entry.id   AF-A0A380H3D3-F1
#
_cell.length_a   1.000
_cell.length_b   1.000
_cell.length_c   1.000
_cell.angle_alpha   90.00
_cell.angle_beta   90.00
_cell.angle_gamma   90.00
#
_symmetry.space_group_name_H-M   'P 1'
#
loop_
_entity.id
_entity.type
_entity.pdbx_description
1 polymer ?
#
loop_
_entity_poly.entity_id
_entity_poly.type
_entity_poly.pdbx_seq_one_letter_code
_entity_poly.pdbx_strand_id
1 'polypeptide(L)'
;MVKMLWMIISGLMVGVLLGFVMQRTRFCLAGGFRDMYVQKNNKMFYALLVTITIQSIGLLILTGVNVIIVPTHTFPIIGTVMGSFIFGIGIVLVGGCATGTWYRAGEGLIGSWIILVLNDLCCNKKWRFIASDAFYK
;
A
#
# COMPACT_ATOMS: atom_id res chain seq x y z
N MET A 1 22.52 10.06 20.75
CA MET A 1 21.98 8.71 21.04
C MET A 1 20.48 8.72 21.37
N VAL A 2 20.00 9.51 22.34
CA VAL A 2 18.57 9.56 22.76
C VAL A 2 17.59 9.83 21.61
N LYS A 3 17.96 10.70 20.64
CA LYS A 3 17.13 11.01 19.45
C LYS A 3 16.86 9.80 18.55
N MET A 4 17.84 8.91 18.36
CA MET A 4 17.68 7.72 17.51
C MET A 4 16.77 6.68 18.17
N LEU A 5 16.90 6.51 19.49
CA LEU A 5 16.03 5.62 20.25
C LEU A 5 14.58 6.11 20.24
N TRP A 6 14.36 7.43 20.34
CA TRP A 6 13.03 8.03 20.24
C TRP A 6 12.38 7.83 18.85
N MET A 7 13.17 7.94 17.77
CA MET A 7 12.68 7.66 16.41
C MET A 7 12.31 6.19 16.21
N ILE A 8 13.12 5.26 16.75
CA ILE A 8 12.84 3.83 16.64
C ILE A 8 11.58 3.45 17.44
N ILE A 9 11.46 3.96 18.67
CA ILE A 9 10.30 3.67 19.53
C ILE A 9 9.01 4.27 18.95
N SER A 10 9.07 5.51 18.46
CA SER A 10 7.90 6.13 17.81
C SER A 10 7.52 5.41 16.51
N GLY A 11 8.50 4.99 15.69
CA GLY A 11 8.25 4.18 14.49
C GLY A 11 7.60 2.83 14.81
N LEU A 12 8.07 2.15 15.86
CA LEU A 12 7.52 0.87 16.29
C LEU A 12 6.11 1.02 16.87
N MET A 13 5.87 2.05 17.69
CA MET A 13 4.53 2.38 18.21
C MET A 13 3.53 2.66 17.09
N VAL A 14 3.90 3.50 16.13
CA VAL A 14 3.04 3.84 14.98
C VAL A 14 2.79 2.60 14.11
N GLY A 15 3.82 1.78 13.86
CA GLY A 15 3.69 0.53 13.10
C GLY A 15 2.74 -0.48 13.74
N VAL A 16 2.84 -0.67 15.06
CA VAL A 16 1.95 -1.59 15.81
C VAL A 16 0.50 -1.08 15.80
N LEU A 17 0.29 0.22 16.05
CA LEU A 17 -1.07 0.80 15.98
C LEU A 17 -1.68 0.64 14.59
N LEU A 18 -0.91 0.96 13.54
CA LEU A 18 -1.39 0.88 12.16
C LEU A 18 -1.68 -0.57 11.75
N GLY A 19 -0.83 -1.53 12.16
CA GLY A 19 -1.06 -2.95 11.96
C GLY A 19 -2.34 -3.45 12.64
N PHE A 20 -2.58 -3.04 13.89
CA PHE A 20 -3.79 -3.41 14.63
C PHE A 20 -5.07 -2.88 13.96
N VAL A 21 -5.06 -1.63 13.51
CA VAL A 21 -6.20 -1.03 12.80
C VAL A 21 -6.47 -1.77 11.48
N MET A 22 -5.43 -2.02 10.68
CA MET A 22 -5.53 -2.72 9.39
C MET A 22 -6.08 -4.15 9.52
N GLN A 23 -5.73 -4.86 10.59
CA GLN A 23 -6.20 -6.21 10.85
C GLN A 23 -7.70 -6.25 11.19
N ARG A 24 -8.20 -5.23 11.92
CA ARG A 24 -9.62 -5.11 12.28
C ARG A 24 -10.51 -4.73 11.10
N THR A 25 -10.02 -3.90 10.20
CA THR A 25 -10.80 -3.36 9.07
C THR A 25 -10.74 -4.25 7.83
N ARG A 26 -9.81 -5.21 7.76
CA ARG A 26 -9.57 -6.06 6.57
C ARG A 26 -9.51 -5.22 5.28
N PHE A 27 -8.68 -4.18 5.30
CA PHE A 27 -8.55 -3.27 4.17
C PHE A 27 -7.97 -3.97 2.95
N CYS A 28 -8.83 -4.26 1.99
CA CYS A 28 -8.43 -4.71 0.66
C CYS A 28 -9.09 -3.86 -0.40
N LEU A 29 -8.29 -3.07 -1.13
CA LEU A 29 -8.78 -2.20 -2.20
C LEU A 29 -9.54 -3.01 -3.26
N ALA A 30 -8.93 -4.10 -3.74
CA ALA A 30 -9.55 -5.02 -4.70
C ALA A 30 -10.79 -5.74 -4.12
N GLY A 31 -10.79 -6.02 -2.82
CA GLY A 31 -11.93 -6.60 -2.12
C GLY A 31 -13.13 -5.65 -2.07
N GLY A 32 -12.90 -4.36 -1.80
CA GLY A 32 -13.95 -3.33 -1.78
C GLY A 32 -14.60 -3.11 -3.13
N PHE A 33 -13.82 -3.09 -4.22
CA PHE A 33 -14.36 -3.03 -5.58
C PHE A 33 -15.17 -4.29 -5.95
N ARG A 34 -14.68 -5.47 -5.57
CA ARG A 34 -15.39 -6.74 -5.81
C ARG A 34 -16.70 -6.81 -5.03
N ASP A 35 -16.72 -6.33 -3.79
CA ASP A 35 -17.90 -6.36 -2.91
C ASP A 35 -18.98 -5.36 -3.36
N MET A 36 -18.57 -4.21 -3.90
CA MET A 36 -19.49 -3.26 -4.56
C MET A 36 -20.18 -3.89 -5.78
N TYR A 37 -19.44 -4.68 -6.58
CA TYR A 37 -19.98 -5.32 -7.78
C TYR A 37 -20.86 -6.54 -7.47
N VAL A 38 -20.49 -7.35 -6.46
CA VAL A 38 -21.16 -8.63 -6.16
C VAL A 38 -22.27 -8.49 -5.11
N GLN A 39 -22.01 -7.81 -4.00
CA GLN A 39 -22.96 -7.74 -2.88
C GLN A 39 -23.76 -6.42 -2.83
N LYS A 40 -23.41 -5.44 -3.69
CA LYS A 40 -24.04 -4.10 -3.72
C LYS A 40 -24.02 -3.39 -2.36
N ASN A 41 -23.13 -3.81 -1.46
CA ASN A 41 -23.03 -3.33 -0.10
C ASN A 41 -21.90 -2.30 -0.02
N ASN A 42 -22.26 -1.03 0.08
CA ASN A 42 -21.32 0.06 -0.17
C ASN A 42 -20.50 0.45 1.08
N LYS A 43 -20.75 -0.19 2.24
CA LYS A 43 -20.17 0.24 3.53
C LYS A 43 -18.65 0.19 3.54
N MET A 44 -18.05 -0.89 3.04
CA MET A 44 -16.59 -1.04 2.96
C MET A 44 -15.96 -0.07 1.95
N PHE A 45 -16.66 0.21 0.85
CA PHE A 45 -16.19 1.16 -0.17
C PHE A 45 -16.17 2.60 0.34
N TYR A 46 -17.21 3.03 1.07
CA TYR A 46 -17.23 4.35 1.72
C TYR A 46 -16.11 4.51 2.74
N ALA A 47 -15.81 3.47 3.54
CA ALA A 47 -14.71 3.53 4.50
C ALA A 47 -13.34 3.74 3.82
N LEU A 48 -13.11 3.11 2.66
CA LEU A 48 -11.88 3.31 1.86
C LEU A 48 -11.78 4.75 1.34
N LEU A 49 -12.87 5.27 0.77
CA LEU A 49 -12.92 6.63 0.24
C LEU A 49 -12.61 7.67 1.31
N VAL A 50 -13.26 7.56 2.48
CA VAL A 50 -13.03 8.46 3.63
C VAL A 50 -11.58 8.40 4.10
N THR A 51 -10.97 7.21 4.14
CA THR A 51 -9.56 7.05 4.55
C THR A 51 -8.59 7.74 3.58
N ILE A 52 -8.81 7.60 2.27
CA ILE A 52 -8.00 8.25 1.23
C ILE A 52 -8.13 9.77 1.33
N THR A 53 -9.34 10.28 1.56
CA THR A 53 -9.58 11.72 1.75
C THR A 53 -8.89 12.27 2.99
N ILE A 54 -8.93 11.55 4.11
CA ILE A 54 -8.24 11.97 5.34
C ILE A 54 -6.72 11.97 5.13
N GLN A 55 -6.17 10.95 4.45
CA GLN A 55 -4.76 10.86 4.14
C GLN A 55 -4.28 12.02 3.25
N SER A 56 -5.05 12.37 2.21
CA SER A 56 -4.70 13.46 1.29
C SER A 56 -4.78 14.83 1.95
N ILE A 57 -5.81 15.08 2.75
CA ILE A 57 -5.94 16.33 3.53
C ILE A 57 -4.80 16.45 4.54
N GLY A 58 -4.45 15.36 5.24
CA GLY A 58 -3.33 15.35 6.17
C GLY A 58 -2.02 15.73 5.49
N LEU A 59 -1.72 15.15 4.33
CA LEU A 59 -0.54 15.51 3.53
C LEU A 59 -0.54 16.99 3.12
N LEU A 60 -1.67 17.53 2.65
CA LEU A 60 -1.80 18.93 2.26
C LEU A 60 -1.47 19.89 3.42
N ILE A 61 -1.99 19.59 4.62
CA ILE A 61 -1.72 20.40 5.82
C ILE A 61 -0.23 20.32 6.18
N LEU A 62 0.36 19.13 6.16
CA LEU A 62 1.78 18.95 6.52
C LEU A 62 2.73 19.63 5.53
N THR A 63 2.39 19.68 4.24
CA THR A 63 3.11 20.47 3.23
C THR A 63 2.92 21.98 3.45
N GLY A 64 1.72 22.42 3.83
CA GLY A 64 1.43 23.83 4.14
C GLY A 64 2.21 24.38 5.35
N VAL A 65 2.53 23.53 6.33
CA VAL A 65 3.33 23.90 7.52
C VAL A 65 4.85 23.82 7.24
N ASN A 66 5.27 23.55 6.00
CA ASN A 66 6.69 23.42 5.58
C ASN A 66 7.51 22.38 6.39
N VAL A 67 6.84 21.40 7.01
CA VAL A 67 7.51 20.32 7.75
C VAL A 67 7.98 19.20 6.82
N ILE A 68 7.31 19.01 5.67
CA ILE A 68 7.65 18.02 4.64
C ILE A 68 7.75 18.70 3.28
N ILE A 69 8.93 18.59 2.68
CA ILE A 69 9.23 19.04 1.32
C ILE A 69 8.87 17.87 0.38
N VAL A 70 7.85 18.02 -0.45
CA VAL A 70 7.51 17.01 -1.46
C VAL A 70 8.41 17.25 -2.68
N PRO A 71 9.37 16.37 -3.00
CA PRO A 71 10.20 16.56 -4.15
C PRO A 71 9.35 16.38 -5.41
N THR A 72 9.24 17.43 -6.21
CA THR A 72 8.56 17.43 -7.50
C THR A 72 9.45 16.75 -8.54
N HIS A 73 9.54 15.42 -8.47
CA HIS A 73 10.14 14.64 -9.55
C HIS A 73 9.16 14.60 -10.73
N THR A 74 9.71 14.66 -11.94
CA THR A 74 8.98 14.48 -13.19
C THR A 74 8.28 13.13 -13.14
N PHE A 75 6.94 13.11 -13.17
CA PHE A 75 6.19 11.86 -13.16
C PHE A 75 6.31 11.20 -14.55
N PRO A 76 6.99 10.05 -14.67
CA PRO A 76 7.07 9.30 -15.92
C PRO A 76 5.68 8.70 -16.22
N ILE A 77 4.89 9.40 -17.03
CA ILE A 77 3.50 9.05 -17.33
C ILE A 77 3.45 7.62 -17.92
N ILE A 78 4.39 7.33 -18.83
CA ILE A 78 4.49 6.04 -19.53
C ILE A 78 4.83 4.91 -18.57
N GLY A 79 5.76 5.14 -17.64
CA GLY A 79 6.15 4.16 -16.63
C GLY A 79 5.02 3.87 -15.65
N THR A 80 4.23 4.89 -15.29
CA THR A 80 3.11 4.77 -14.35
C THR A 80 1.94 4.00 -14.98
N VAL A 81 1.61 4.28 -16.26
CA VAL A 81 0.56 3.55 -16.99
C VAL A 81 0.94 2.08 -17.15
N MET A 82 2.15 1.78 -17.64
CA MET A 82 2.61 0.39 -17.78
C MET A 82 2.68 -0.34 -16.44
N GLY A 83 3.27 0.29 -15.42
CA GLY A 83 3.38 -0.29 -14.08
C GLY A 83 2.03 -0.62 -13.47
N SER A 84 1.04 0.28 -13.58
CA SER A 84 -0.31 0.05 -13.05
C SER A 84 -1.04 -1.11 -13.73
N PHE A 85 -0.80 -1.32 -15.03
CA PHE A 85 -1.43 -2.40 -15.80
C PHE A 85 -0.87 -3.78 -15.43
N ILE A 86 0.46 -3.92 -15.38
CA ILE A 86 1.10 -5.17 -14.92
C ILE A 86 0.74 -5.47 -13.47
N PHE A 87 0.73 -4.45 -12.60
CA PHE A 87 0.35 -4.60 -11.20
C PHE A 87 -1.10 -5.08 -11.04
N GLY A 88 -2.02 -4.55 -11.83
CA GLY A 88 -3.42 -4.99 -11.86
C GLY A 88 -3.56 -6.47 -12.23
N ILE A 89 -2.86 -6.92 -13.27
CA ILE A 89 -2.85 -8.33 -13.68
C ILE A 89 -2.28 -9.22 -12.57
N GLY A 90 -1.20 -8.79 -11.91
CA GLY A 90 -0.57 -9.51 -10.79
C GLY A 90 -1.52 -9.75 -9.61
N ILE A 91 -2.30 -8.74 -9.22
CA ILE A 91 -3.28 -8.86 -8.13
C ILE A 91 -4.34 -9.92 -8.43
N VAL A 92 -4.83 -10.00 -9.67
CA VAL A 92 -5.85 -10.98 -10.08
C VAL A 92 -5.29 -12.40 -10.03
N LEU A 93 -4.06 -12.61 -10.50
CA LEU A 93 -3.40 -13.92 -10.50
C LEU A 93 -3.13 -14.44 -9.09
N VAL A 94 -2.80 -13.54 -8.16
CA VAL A 94 -2.44 -13.88 -6.77
C VAL A 94 -3.68 -14.06 -5.87
N GLY A 95 -4.84 -13.50 -6.26
CA GLY A 95 -6.07 -13.60 -5.48
C GLY A 95 -6.05 -12.80 -4.16
N GLY A 96 -5.21 -11.76 -4.08
CA GLY A 96 -5.03 -10.93 -2.89
C GLY A 96 -4.46 -9.54 -3.21
N CYS A 97 -4.71 -8.57 -2.34
CA CYS A 97 -4.13 -7.22 -2.42
C CYS A 97 -2.87 -7.11 -1.56
N ALA A 98 -1.95 -6.21 -1.93
CA ALA A 98 -0.67 -6.02 -1.23
C ALA A 98 -0.85 -5.77 0.28
N THR A 99 -1.77 -4.90 0.70
CA THR A 99 -2.05 -4.66 2.13
C THR A 99 -2.64 -5.89 2.82
N GLY A 100 -3.53 -6.59 2.10
CA GLY A 100 -4.20 -7.82 2.51
C GLY A 100 -3.24 -8.93 2.92
N THR A 101 -2.13 -9.05 2.20
CA THR A 101 -1.18 -10.14 2.38
C THR A 101 -0.27 -9.94 3.59
N TRP A 102 0.04 -8.70 3.96
CA TRP A 102 0.87 -8.40 5.14
C TRP A 102 0.17 -8.73 6.46
N TYR A 103 -1.08 -8.28 6.66
CA TYR A 103 -1.78 -8.57 7.92
C TYR A 103 -2.27 -10.03 7.97
N ARG A 104 -2.63 -10.66 6.84
CA ARG A 104 -3.00 -12.10 6.81
C ARG A 104 -1.79 -13.02 7.03
N ALA A 105 -0.58 -12.58 6.68
CA ALA A 105 0.65 -13.28 7.07
C ALA A 105 0.85 -13.29 8.59
N GLY A 106 0.46 -12.20 9.27
CA GLY A 106 0.44 -12.10 10.74
C GLY A 106 -0.62 -12.98 11.41
N GLU A 107 -1.70 -13.35 10.72
CA GLU A 107 -2.73 -14.29 11.22
C GLU A 107 -2.32 -15.78 11.11
N GLY A 108 -1.12 -16.08 10.60
CA GLY A 108 -0.60 -17.46 10.55
C GLY A 108 -1.11 -18.30 9.37
N LEU A 109 -1.73 -17.69 8.35
CA LEU A 109 -2.06 -18.40 7.12
C LEU A 109 -0.77 -18.64 6.31
N ILE A 110 -0.25 -19.87 6.31
CA ILE A 110 0.92 -20.30 5.50
C ILE A 110 0.77 -19.92 4.01
N GLY A 111 -0.45 -19.94 3.46
CA GLY A 111 -0.72 -19.50 2.09
C GLY A 111 -0.36 -18.02 1.83
N SER A 112 -0.46 -17.18 2.85
CA SER A 112 -0.06 -15.78 2.85
C SER A 112 1.43 -15.59 3.15
N TRP A 113 2.26 -16.62 3.10
CA TRP A 113 3.73 -16.48 3.03
C TRP A 113 4.21 -16.74 1.60
N ILE A 114 3.61 -17.73 0.95
CA ILE A 114 3.87 -18.09 -0.44
C ILE A 114 3.46 -16.95 -1.39
N ILE A 115 2.35 -16.27 -1.11
CA ILE A 115 1.91 -15.10 -1.88
C ILE A 115 2.90 -13.93 -1.81
N LEU A 116 3.59 -13.76 -0.67
CA LEU A 116 4.53 -12.66 -0.42
C LEU A 116 5.77 -12.93 -1.22
N VAL A 117 6.29 -14.15 -1.06
CA VAL A 117 7.40 -14.67 -1.84
C VAL A 117 7.10 -14.61 -3.33
N LEU A 118 5.87 -14.87 -3.78
CA LEU A 118 5.50 -14.78 -5.20
C LEU A 118 5.38 -13.33 -5.70
N ASN A 119 4.79 -12.42 -4.90
CA ASN A 119 4.74 -10.99 -5.22
C ASN A 119 6.15 -10.41 -5.30
N ASP A 120 6.99 -10.73 -4.32
CA ASP A 120 8.39 -10.35 -4.29
C ASP A 120 9.15 -10.99 -5.45
N LEU A 121 9.04 -12.30 -5.72
CA LEU A 121 9.77 -12.94 -6.84
C LEU A 121 9.35 -12.43 -8.22
N CYS A 122 8.05 -12.21 -8.45
CA CYS A 122 7.55 -11.67 -9.70
C CYS A 122 8.08 -10.24 -9.95
N CYS A 123 8.24 -9.45 -8.86
CA CYS A 123 8.75 -8.08 -8.94
C CYS A 123 10.29 -7.99 -8.88
N ASN A 124 10.99 -8.95 -8.26
CA ASN A 124 12.42 -8.84 -7.94
C ASN A 124 13.34 -9.21 -9.12
N LYS A 125 12.95 -10.13 -10.02
CA LYS A 125 13.88 -10.60 -11.07
C LYS A 125 13.90 -9.79 -12.37
N LYS A 126 12.87 -9.00 -12.68
CA LYS A 126 12.82 -8.19 -13.92
C LYS A 126 12.40 -6.73 -13.71
N TRP A 127 11.64 -6.43 -12.65
CA TRP A 127 11.05 -5.10 -12.45
C TRP A 127 11.85 -4.14 -11.58
N ARG A 128 12.89 -4.61 -10.87
CA ARG A 128 13.85 -3.70 -10.20
C ARG A 128 14.64 -2.84 -11.20
N PHE A 129 14.82 -3.29 -12.44
CA PHE A 129 15.40 -2.46 -13.51
C PHE A 129 14.36 -1.49 -14.10
N ILE A 130 13.16 -1.95 -14.46
CA ILE A 130 12.16 -1.07 -15.10
C ILE A 130 11.61 0.00 -14.14
N ALA A 131 11.44 -0.29 -12.84
CA ALA A 131 10.92 0.67 -11.87
C ALA A 131 11.98 1.68 -11.40
N SER A 132 13.25 1.27 -11.31
CA SER A 132 14.34 2.18 -10.91
C SER A 132 14.77 3.09 -12.05
N ASP A 133 14.64 2.65 -13.31
CA ASP A 133 14.98 3.46 -14.49
C ASP A 133 13.83 4.37 -14.95
N ALA A 134 12.57 4.05 -14.62
CA ALA A 134 11.45 4.93 -14.95
C ALA A 134 11.26 6.07 -13.94
N PHE A 135 11.45 5.83 -12.64
CA PHE A 135 11.14 6.82 -11.59
C PHE A 135 12.29 7.81 -11.28
N TYR A 136 13.49 7.59 -11.84
CA TYR A 136 14.67 8.46 -11.65
C TYR A 136 15.28 8.98 -12.96
N LYS A 137 14.51 9.00 -14.07
CA LYS A 137 14.93 9.69 -15.30
C LYS A 137 13.79 10.41 -16.01
#